data_AF-A0ABD3QNP9-F1
#
_entry.id   AF-A0ABD3QNP9-F1
#
_cell.length_a   1.000
_cell.length_b   1.000
_cell.length_c   1.000
_cell.angle_alpha   90.00
_cell.angle_beta   90.00
_cell.angle_gamma   90.00
#
_symmetry.space_group_name_H-M   'P 1'
#
loop_
_entity.id
_entity.type
_entity.pdbx_description
1 polymer ?
#
loop_
_entity_poly.entity_id
_entity_poly.type
_entity_poly.pdbx_seq_one_letter_code
_entity_poly.pdbx_strand_id
1 'polypeptide(L)'
;MVQLFMLTAPTILFGNAFSYTPSSPPVNRIATTVPAQTTKAGSAARTPQNIISSTNRSSSRHSLHLVSLPPKDDTFSLPAESLVRECWKWKDAVLGDGRDYFVPRPKSLRAFHSLFVGMEVCVEVERKEGKEVDERMGYVWNRMTMEFPSLSGGEGSRSRFEIEFPIEQIPAVKQSTVSEYATQKYLIEECVALSNCARFEVILVLKETTQQQCSDSVVLPTNAVSMLAETAARFSVAYHLWKQTQNYRSSNASFLRRTGLASWLDLPDSVDTNTVSYTTITGNATPESSLLMDPTQDITNLSKRLVCIEGTLPISKHLSLIAGGLAPRPNRPARDVIFRPYSSRDAHILLQLKRTVEVVSILDGQSETSAMGEHGKRNAPGGRGRLKILLDGALSAGKAVRNENIVPEIRQLKEFGSDGTPPIGLANVVAEAAIRLGVNPAVENCVARLKALEASNKISLLRQRVDSVVSCLNKDETLSAHKSSEMSHTQSDINAELKKMANELLHAPTVHLRQGEISEVEMETIVQCIESQLKEYYRGLILKKETL
;
A
#
# COMPACT_ATOMS: atom_id res chain seq x y z
N MET A 1 -11.71 -44.03 53.61
CA MET A 1 -12.94 -43.78 52.82
C MET A 1 -13.20 -42.30 52.80
N VAL A 2 -12.86 -41.62 51.71
CA VAL A 2 -13.20 -40.21 51.48
C VAL A 2 -13.86 -40.13 50.11
N GLN A 3 -15.14 -39.78 50.11
CA GLN A 3 -16.01 -39.66 48.94
C GLN A 3 -15.69 -38.34 48.23
N LEU A 4 -15.30 -38.42 46.95
CA LEU A 4 -15.05 -37.28 46.08
C LEU A 4 -16.32 -36.97 45.28
N PHE A 5 -16.95 -35.82 45.55
CA PHE A 5 -18.07 -35.30 44.74
C PHE A 5 -17.49 -34.60 43.50
N MET A 6 -17.74 -35.19 42.32
CA MET A 6 -17.56 -34.54 41.01
C MET A 6 -18.82 -33.72 40.71
N LEU A 7 -18.70 -32.40 40.67
CA LEU A 7 -19.71 -31.51 40.09
C LEU A 7 -19.30 -31.19 38.65
N THR A 8 -20.14 -31.63 37.72
CA THR A 8 -20.08 -31.29 36.30
C THR A 8 -20.56 -29.85 36.08
N ALA A 9 -19.71 -29.02 35.49
CA ALA A 9 -20.10 -27.68 35.01
C ALA A 9 -20.57 -27.75 33.54
N PRO A 10 -21.57 -26.96 33.14
CA PRO A 10 -22.10 -26.99 31.77
C PRO A 10 -21.18 -26.24 30.80
N THR A 11 -20.87 -26.91 29.68
CA THR A 11 -20.18 -26.35 28.51
C THR A 11 -21.08 -25.32 27.84
N ILE A 12 -20.76 -24.03 27.97
CA ILE A 12 -21.38 -22.96 27.19
C ILE A 12 -20.54 -22.77 25.91
N LEU A 13 -21.12 -23.16 24.78
CA LEU A 13 -20.62 -22.84 23.44
C LEU A 13 -20.86 -21.34 23.17
N PHE A 14 -19.79 -20.54 23.18
CA PHE A 14 -19.81 -19.20 22.61
C PHE A 14 -19.29 -19.24 21.17
N GLY A 15 -20.21 -19.00 20.23
CA GLY A 15 -19.93 -18.79 18.83
C GLY A 15 -19.64 -17.33 18.48
N ASN A 16 -18.88 -17.19 17.40
CA ASN A 16 -18.76 -16.06 16.47
C ASN A 16 -18.16 -14.73 16.97
N ALA A 17 -16.96 -14.47 16.44
CA ALA A 17 -16.27 -13.20 16.46
C ALA A 17 -17.12 -12.08 15.82
N PHE A 18 -17.25 -10.98 16.54
CA PHE A 18 -17.87 -9.74 16.08
C PHE A 18 -17.05 -9.11 14.95
N SER A 19 -17.58 -9.11 13.73
CA SER A 19 -17.19 -8.19 12.67
C SER A 19 -17.82 -6.83 12.95
N TYR A 20 -17.00 -5.83 13.30
CA TYR A 20 -17.45 -4.44 13.44
C TYR A 20 -17.64 -3.85 12.04
N THR A 21 -18.89 -3.81 11.56
CA THR A 21 -19.28 -3.02 10.38
C THR A 21 -19.93 -1.72 10.85
N PRO A 22 -19.48 -0.54 10.40
CA PRO A 22 -20.16 0.71 10.72
C PRO A 22 -21.43 0.84 9.85
N SER A 23 -22.59 0.81 10.50
CA SER A 23 -23.89 1.07 9.86
C SER A 23 -23.96 2.52 9.38
N SER A 24 -24.15 2.72 8.07
CA SER A 24 -24.49 4.02 7.47
C SER A 24 -26.01 4.21 7.48
N PRO A 25 -26.54 5.43 7.72
CA PRO A 25 -27.98 5.68 7.68
C PRO A 25 -28.54 5.63 6.24
N PRO A 26 -29.83 5.31 6.06
CA PRO A 26 -30.42 5.11 4.74
C PRO A 26 -30.63 6.44 4.00
N VAL A 27 -30.11 6.51 2.77
CA VAL A 27 -30.36 7.60 1.82
C VAL A 27 -31.58 7.24 0.96
N ASN A 28 -32.68 7.99 1.14
CA ASN A 28 -33.84 7.93 0.26
C ASN A 28 -33.48 8.43 -1.15
N ARG A 29 -33.53 7.54 -2.15
CA ARG A 29 -33.44 7.92 -3.57
C ARG A 29 -34.84 8.12 -4.15
N ILE A 30 -35.12 9.37 -4.54
CA ILE A 30 -36.25 9.75 -5.38
C ILE A 30 -35.91 9.36 -6.82
N ALA A 31 -36.80 8.62 -7.48
CA ALA A 31 -36.69 8.22 -8.87
C ALA A 31 -37.13 9.39 -9.78
N THR A 32 -36.24 9.83 -10.67
CA THR A 32 -36.56 10.76 -11.76
C THR A 32 -36.47 10.01 -13.09
N THR A 33 -37.62 9.84 -13.73
CA THR A 33 -37.78 9.32 -15.08
C THR A 33 -37.40 10.39 -16.11
N VAL A 34 -36.57 10.03 -17.10
CA VAL A 34 -36.25 10.86 -18.27
C VAL A 34 -36.70 10.10 -19.53
N PRO A 35 -37.34 10.75 -20.52
CA PRO A 35 -37.92 10.08 -21.67
C PRO A 35 -36.89 9.81 -22.79
N ALA A 36 -37.19 8.75 -23.54
CA ALA A 36 -36.44 8.27 -24.69
C ALA A 36 -36.44 9.28 -25.85
N GLN A 37 -35.28 9.48 -26.47
CA GLN A 37 -35.14 10.15 -27.77
C GLN A 37 -34.67 9.15 -28.84
N THR A 38 -35.41 9.17 -29.94
CA THR A 38 -35.20 8.44 -31.19
C THR A 38 -34.07 9.08 -32.01
N THR A 39 -33.07 8.30 -32.42
CA THR A 39 -32.02 8.76 -33.34
C THR A 39 -32.23 8.18 -34.74
N LYS A 40 -32.30 9.10 -35.73
CA LYS A 40 -32.29 8.86 -37.18
C LYS A 40 -30.91 8.38 -37.66
N ALA A 41 -30.93 7.47 -38.63
CA ALA A 41 -29.76 7.02 -39.38
C ALA A 41 -29.31 8.07 -40.41
N GLY A 42 -28.02 8.38 -40.43
CA GLY A 42 -27.36 9.24 -41.41
C GLY A 42 -26.03 8.63 -41.85
N SER A 43 -25.94 8.31 -43.13
CA SER A 43 -24.79 7.77 -43.85
C SER A 43 -23.66 8.80 -43.95
N ALA A 44 -22.40 8.39 -43.71
CA ALA A 44 -21.22 9.17 -44.09
C ALA A 44 -19.99 8.30 -44.34
N ALA A 45 -19.19 8.79 -45.30
CA ALA A 45 -18.06 8.17 -45.97
C ALA A 45 -16.88 7.76 -45.06
N ARG A 46 -16.22 6.66 -45.45
CA ARG A 46 -14.97 6.16 -44.86
C ARG A 46 -13.79 7.05 -45.25
N THR A 47 -13.22 7.75 -44.27
CA THR A 47 -11.88 8.34 -44.32
C THR A 47 -10.86 7.31 -43.81
N PRO A 48 -9.69 7.14 -44.44
CA PRO A 48 -8.68 6.18 -43.98
C PRO A 48 -8.06 6.65 -42.65
N GLN A 49 -8.39 5.95 -41.56
CA GLN A 49 -7.76 6.14 -40.26
C GLN A 49 -6.41 5.43 -40.24
N ASN A 50 -5.32 6.19 -40.12
CA ASN A 50 -4.03 5.68 -39.70
C ASN A 50 -4.16 5.22 -38.24
N ILE A 51 -4.27 3.90 -38.05
CA ILE A 51 -4.29 3.25 -36.74
C ILE A 51 -2.86 3.31 -36.18
N ILE A 52 -2.53 4.40 -35.49
CA ILE A 52 -1.42 4.41 -34.54
C ILE A 52 -1.95 3.63 -33.34
N SER A 53 -1.50 2.39 -33.17
CA SER A 53 -1.76 1.55 -32.01
C SER A 53 -1.06 2.14 -30.78
N SER A 54 -1.66 3.21 -30.23
CA SER A 54 -1.30 3.75 -28.93
C SER A 54 -1.60 2.68 -27.89
N THR A 55 -0.55 1.99 -27.45
CA THR A 55 -0.61 1.13 -26.27
C THR A 55 -0.99 2.01 -25.09
N ASN A 56 -2.28 2.06 -24.76
CA ASN A 56 -2.80 2.73 -23.58
C ASN A 56 -2.20 2.03 -22.36
N ARG A 57 -1.05 2.52 -21.91
CA ARG A 57 -0.50 2.17 -20.60
C ARG A 57 -1.47 2.76 -19.58
N SER A 58 -2.36 1.93 -19.05
CA SER A 58 -3.21 2.28 -17.92
C SER A 58 -2.32 2.88 -16.82
N SER A 59 -2.79 3.95 -16.18
CA SER A 59 -1.98 4.52 -15.10
C SER A 59 -1.75 3.45 -14.04
N SER A 60 -0.49 3.31 -13.61
CA SER A 60 -0.14 2.31 -12.62
C SER A 60 -0.93 2.55 -11.34
N ARG A 61 -1.82 1.62 -11.01
CA ARG A 61 -2.65 1.68 -9.81
C ARG A 61 -1.79 1.29 -8.62
N HIS A 62 -1.89 2.06 -7.54
CA HIS A 62 -1.24 1.73 -6.29
C HIS A 62 -2.30 1.29 -5.28
N SER A 63 -1.97 0.29 -4.48
CA SER A 63 -2.78 -0.15 -3.33
C SER A 63 -1.91 -0.16 -2.08
N LEU A 64 -2.54 0.13 -0.95
CA LEU A 64 -1.88 0.22 0.36
C LEU A 64 -2.42 -0.89 1.23
N HIS A 65 -1.50 -1.68 1.80
CA HIS A 65 -1.83 -2.84 2.62
C HIS A 65 -1.05 -2.78 3.91
N LEU A 66 -1.74 -2.88 5.06
CA LEU A 66 -1.12 -3.06 6.37
C LEU A 66 -1.37 -4.48 6.84
N VAL A 67 -0.30 -5.25 6.99
CA VAL A 67 -0.32 -6.65 7.41
C VAL A 67 0.21 -6.74 8.83
N SER A 68 -0.60 -7.26 9.75
CA SER A 68 -0.27 -7.36 11.17
C SER A 68 -0.06 -8.79 11.62
N LEU A 69 0.97 -9.00 12.44
CA LEU A 69 1.15 -10.25 13.16
C LEU A 69 0.05 -10.39 14.24
N PRO A 70 -0.69 -11.51 14.28
CA PRO A 70 -1.76 -11.70 15.24
C PRO A 70 -1.25 -11.75 16.69
N PRO A 71 -2.14 -11.61 17.69
CA PRO A 71 -1.82 -11.85 19.09
C PRO A 71 -1.08 -13.17 19.30
N LYS A 72 -0.23 -13.23 20.33
CA LYS A 72 0.15 -14.51 20.93
C LYS A 72 -1.11 -15.11 21.56
N ASP A 73 -1.63 -16.22 21.04
CA ASP A 73 -2.68 -16.98 21.71
C ASP A 73 -2.01 -18.08 22.53
N ASP A 74 -2.19 -18.03 23.85
CA ASP A 74 -1.53 -18.98 24.74
C ASP A 74 -2.09 -20.40 24.64
N THR A 75 -3.23 -20.59 23.95
CA THR A 75 -3.99 -21.85 23.91
C THR A 75 -3.51 -22.89 22.90
N PHE A 76 -2.62 -22.56 21.95
CA PHE A 76 -2.16 -23.47 20.88
C PHE A 76 -3.29 -24.10 20.03
N SER A 77 -4.51 -23.55 20.08
CA SER A 77 -5.67 -24.15 19.43
C SER A 77 -5.75 -23.88 17.91
N LEU A 78 -4.92 -22.97 17.40
CA LEU A 78 -4.97 -22.51 16.02
C LEU A 78 -3.80 -23.05 15.19
N PRO A 79 -3.99 -23.30 13.88
CA PRO A 79 -2.90 -23.70 12.99
C PRO A 79 -1.80 -22.63 12.97
N ALA A 80 -0.55 -23.08 12.80
CA ALA A 80 0.65 -22.24 12.81
C ALA A 80 0.87 -21.37 14.06
N GLU A 81 0.20 -21.63 15.19
CA GLU A 81 0.44 -20.86 16.44
C GLU A 81 1.89 -20.95 16.91
N SER A 82 2.54 -22.10 16.76
CA SER A 82 3.97 -22.27 17.04
C SER A 82 4.82 -21.30 16.21
N LEU A 83 4.56 -21.22 14.90
CA LEU A 83 5.26 -20.31 13.98
C LEU A 83 4.97 -18.84 14.31
N VAL A 84 3.73 -18.47 14.64
CA VAL A 84 3.38 -17.10 15.08
C VAL A 84 4.17 -16.70 16.33
N ARG A 85 4.25 -17.58 17.33
CA ARG A 85 5.03 -17.31 18.56
C ARG A 85 6.51 -17.15 18.27
N GLU A 86 7.04 -17.90 17.34
CA GLU A 86 8.42 -17.75 16.92
C GLU A 86 8.67 -16.51 16.09
N CYS A 87 7.74 -16.11 15.22
CA CYS A 87 7.81 -14.82 14.54
C CYS A 87 7.89 -13.68 15.57
N TRP A 88 7.11 -13.77 16.65
CA TRP A 88 7.21 -12.82 17.76
C TRP A 88 8.57 -12.89 18.48
N LYS A 89 9.09 -14.09 18.77
CA LYS A 89 10.42 -14.25 19.39
C LYS A 89 11.53 -13.64 18.51
N TRP A 90 11.48 -13.90 17.21
CA TRP A 90 12.38 -13.31 16.23
C TRP A 90 12.24 -11.78 16.23
N LYS A 91 11.02 -11.25 16.16
CA LYS A 91 10.77 -9.80 16.17
C LYS A 91 11.31 -9.16 17.46
N ASP A 92 11.04 -9.74 18.62
CA ASP A 92 11.54 -9.24 19.92
C ASP A 92 13.09 -9.27 19.95
N ALA A 93 13.72 -10.33 19.43
CA ALA A 93 15.16 -10.50 19.41
C ALA A 93 15.90 -9.67 18.35
N VAL A 94 15.28 -9.36 17.22
CA VAL A 94 15.93 -8.71 16.06
C VAL A 94 15.51 -7.25 15.93
N LEU A 95 14.20 -6.99 15.96
CA LEU A 95 13.63 -5.65 15.78
C LEU A 95 13.36 -4.94 17.12
N GLY A 96 13.53 -5.64 18.24
CA GLY A 96 13.33 -5.14 19.58
C GLY A 96 11.95 -5.44 20.14
N ASP A 97 11.89 -5.63 21.46
CA ASP A 97 10.68 -5.95 22.21
C ASP A 97 9.84 -4.71 22.58
N GLY A 98 10.30 -3.52 22.17
CA GLY A 98 9.68 -2.22 22.44
C GLY A 98 9.65 -1.77 23.89
N ARG A 99 10.31 -2.49 24.82
CA ARG A 99 10.55 -2.04 26.21
C ARG A 99 11.77 -1.13 26.29
N ASP A 100 12.74 -1.36 25.43
CA ASP A 100 13.93 -0.53 25.34
C ASP A 100 13.60 0.87 24.79
N TYR A 101 14.06 1.91 25.49
CA TYR A 101 13.98 3.32 25.05
C TYR A 101 14.69 3.59 23.70
N PHE A 102 15.40 2.60 23.15
CA PHE A 102 16.24 2.68 21.95
C PHE A 102 15.63 2.04 20.67
N VAL A 103 14.34 1.70 20.68
CA VAL A 103 13.63 1.14 19.50
C VAL A 103 12.88 2.25 18.74
N PRO A 104 12.82 2.23 17.39
CA PRO A 104 13.36 1.24 16.47
C PRO A 104 14.86 1.31 16.18
N ARG A 105 15.37 0.15 15.79
CA ARG A 105 16.73 -0.12 15.33
C ARG A 105 16.83 0.18 13.84
N PRO A 106 17.44 1.31 13.46
CA PRO A 106 17.38 1.79 12.10
C PRO A 106 18.00 0.82 11.09
N LYS A 107 19.09 0.11 11.45
CA LYS A 107 19.76 -0.80 10.52
C LYS A 107 18.96 -2.09 10.33
N SER A 108 18.53 -2.75 11.41
CA SER A 108 17.67 -3.94 11.30
C SER A 108 16.37 -3.64 10.56
N LEU A 109 15.70 -2.50 10.84
CA LEU A 109 14.49 -2.13 10.10
C LEU A 109 14.79 -1.89 8.62
N ARG A 110 15.87 -1.17 8.30
CA ARG A 110 16.27 -0.94 6.91
C ARG A 110 16.51 -2.25 6.16
N ALA A 111 17.27 -3.17 6.78
CA ALA A 111 17.54 -4.49 6.22
C ALA A 111 16.25 -5.31 6.05
N PHE A 112 15.30 -5.19 6.97
CA PHE A 112 13.99 -5.84 6.83
C PHE A 112 13.16 -5.22 5.70
N HIS A 113 13.14 -3.89 5.55
CA HIS A 113 12.40 -3.23 4.46
C HIS A 113 12.96 -3.61 3.09
N SER A 114 14.29 -3.72 2.96
CA SER A 114 14.94 -4.09 1.70
C SER A 114 14.61 -5.51 1.23
N LEU A 115 14.07 -6.37 2.09
CA LEU A 115 13.58 -7.69 1.67
C LEU A 115 12.38 -7.58 0.72
N PHE A 116 11.59 -6.50 0.85
CA PHE A 116 10.32 -6.34 0.14
C PHE A 116 10.44 -5.40 -1.06
N VAL A 117 11.17 -4.29 -0.92
CA VAL A 117 11.21 -3.24 -1.96
C VAL A 117 11.82 -3.80 -3.24
N GLY A 118 11.10 -3.70 -4.35
CA GLY A 118 11.50 -4.25 -5.64
C GLY A 118 11.08 -5.71 -5.85
N MET A 119 10.45 -6.36 -4.87
CA MET A 119 9.88 -7.70 -5.06
C MET A 119 8.67 -7.63 -6.00
N GLU A 120 8.67 -8.52 -7.00
CA GLU A 120 7.55 -8.72 -7.91
C GLU A 120 6.73 -9.93 -7.46
N VAL A 121 5.42 -9.77 -7.35
CA VAL A 121 4.48 -10.80 -6.91
C VAL A 121 3.46 -11.01 -8.01
N CYS A 122 3.45 -12.19 -8.60
CA CYS A 122 2.48 -12.63 -9.57
C CYS A 122 1.45 -13.54 -8.88
N VAL A 123 0.17 -13.24 -9.03
CA VAL A 123 -0.92 -14.10 -8.56
C VAL A 123 -1.68 -14.60 -9.79
N GLU A 124 -1.61 -15.89 -10.05
CA GLU A 124 -2.31 -16.61 -11.11
C GLU A 124 -3.48 -17.37 -10.48
N VAL A 125 -4.68 -17.06 -10.94
CA VAL A 125 -5.90 -17.80 -10.57
C VAL A 125 -6.12 -18.88 -11.62
N GLU A 126 -5.97 -20.14 -11.24
CA GLU A 126 -6.21 -21.29 -12.09
C GLU A 126 -7.43 -22.08 -11.60
N ARG A 127 -8.42 -22.23 -12.47
CA ARG A 127 -9.54 -23.15 -12.24
C ARG A 127 -9.13 -24.54 -12.74
N LYS A 128 -8.74 -25.42 -11.83
CA LYS A 128 -8.48 -26.82 -12.17
C LYS A 128 -9.82 -27.55 -12.25
N GLU A 129 -10.17 -28.07 -13.43
CA GLU A 129 -11.27 -29.03 -13.56
C GLU A 129 -10.88 -30.30 -12.79
N GLY A 130 -11.64 -30.62 -11.75
CA GLY A 130 -11.42 -31.83 -10.95
C GLY A 130 -11.61 -33.05 -11.85
N LYS A 131 -10.51 -33.74 -12.19
CA LYS A 131 -10.56 -34.86 -13.14
C LYS A 131 -11.19 -36.13 -12.58
N GLU A 132 -11.41 -36.27 -11.27
CA GLU A 132 -11.90 -37.53 -10.72
C GLU A 132 -12.50 -37.36 -9.30
N VAL A 133 -13.72 -37.88 -9.14
CA VAL A 133 -14.43 -38.28 -7.89
C VAL A 133 -15.41 -37.30 -7.22
N ASP A 134 -15.37 -35.99 -7.43
CA ASP A 134 -16.44 -35.11 -6.90
C ASP A 134 -16.75 -33.93 -7.83
N GLU A 135 -17.42 -34.23 -8.96
CA GLU A 135 -17.81 -33.27 -10.01
C GLU A 135 -18.63 -32.06 -9.50
N ARG A 136 -19.08 -32.09 -8.25
CA ARG A 136 -19.88 -31.01 -7.65
C ARG A 136 -19.05 -29.91 -6.99
N MET A 137 -17.75 -30.12 -6.75
CA MET A 137 -16.88 -29.11 -6.12
C MET A 137 -15.67 -28.81 -7.00
N GLY A 138 -15.84 -27.90 -7.96
CA GLY A 138 -14.70 -27.29 -8.64
C GLY A 138 -13.83 -26.52 -7.63
N TYR A 139 -12.56 -26.89 -7.50
CA TYR A 139 -11.60 -26.19 -6.66
C TYR A 139 -10.89 -25.11 -7.47
N VAL A 140 -10.87 -23.88 -6.96
CA VAL A 140 -10.05 -22.80 -7.52
C VAL A 140 -8.72 -22.79 -6.76
N TRP A 141 -7.62 -22.87 -7.50
CA TRP A 141 -6.28 -22.80 -6.96
C TRP A 141 -5.65 -21.47 -7.36
N ASN A 142 -4.93 -20.87 -6.41
CA ASN A 142 -4.02 -19.78 -6.73
C ASN A 142 -2.62 -20.34 -6.83
N ARG A 143 -1.92 -20.01 -7.91
CA ARG A 143 -0.46 -20.09 -7.96
C ARG A 143 0.08 -18.70 -7.75
N MET A 144 0.93 -18.53 -6.75
CA MET A 144 1.63 -17.28 -6.52
C MET A 144 3.12 -17.47 -6.76
N THR A 145 3.68 -16.56 -7.54
CA THR A 145 5.11 -16.50 -7.84
C THR A 145 5.68 -15.21 -7.26
N MET A 146 6.72 -15.32 -6.46
CA MET A 146 7.47 -14.19 -5.90
C MET A 146 8.86 -14.16 -6.54
N GLU A 147 9.20 -13.04 -7.17
CA GLU A 147 10.53 -12.78 -7.72
C GLU A 147 11.24 -11.71 -6.87
N PHE A 148 12.41 -12.05 -6.36
CA PHE A 148 13.16 -11.18 -5.47
C PHE A 148 14.14 -10.28 -6.25
N PRO A 149 14.36 -9.04 -5.80
CA PRO A 149 15.35 -8.16 -6.42
C PRO A 149 16.76 -8.74 -6.31
N SER A 150 17.56 -8.60 -7.38
CA SER A 150 18.98 -8.97 -7.35
C SER A 150 19.76 -7.94 -6.53
N LEU A 151 20.36 -8.37 -5.41
CA LEU A 151 21.18 -7.51 -4.56
C LEU A 151 22.52 -7.13 -5.20
N SER A 152 23.02 -7.94 -6.14
CA SER A 152 24.34 -7.77 -6.73
C SER A 152 24.36 -6.84 -7.95
N GLY A 153 23.22 -6.27 -8.36
CA GLY A 153 23.11 -5.42 -9.55
C GLY A 153 23.42 -6.13 -10.87
N GLY A 154 23.81 -7.40 -10.83
CA GLY A 154 24.00 -8.22 -12.02
C GLY A 154 22.65 -8.72 -12.53
N GLU A 155 22.48 -8.69 -13.85
CA GLU A 155 21.33 -9.29 -14.56
C GLU A 155 21.22 -10.82 -14.36
N GLY A 156 22.17 -11.43 -13.64
CA GLY A 156 22.21 -12.86 -13.35
C GLY A 156 21.20 -13.29 -12.28
N SER A 157 20.23 -14.09 -12.71
CA SER A 157 19.34 -14.95 -11.89
C SER A 157 18.59 -14.27 -10.75
N ARG A 158 17.40 -13.72 -11.06
CA ARG A 158 16.39 -13.43 -10.03
C ARG A 158 15.99 -14.73 -9.33
N SER A 159 16.02 -14.74 -8.00
CA SER A 159 15.46 -15.86 -7.25
C SER A 159 13.93 -15.85 -7.38
N ARG A 160 13.34 -17.01 -7.63
CA ARG A 160 11.90 -17.21 -7.82
C ARG A 160 11.40 -18.22 -6.79
N PHE A 161 10.30 -17.90 -6.12
CA PHE A 161 9.60 -18.81 -5.21
C PHE A 161 8.16 -18.98 -5.69
N GLU A 162 7.69 -20.23 -5.74
CA GLU A 162 6.35 -20.57 -6.19
C GLU A 162 5.59 -21.31 -5.09
N ILE A 163 4.32 -20.96 -4.94
CA ILE A 163 3.42 -21.57 -3.96
C ILE A 163 2.04 -21.74 -4.58
N GLU A 164 1.51 -22.96 -4.52
CA GLU A 164 0.12 -23.26 -4.86
C GLU A 164 -0.70 -23.39 -3.58
N PHE A 165 -1.87 -22.75 -3.53
CA PHE A 165 -2.76 -22.84 -2.38
C PHE A 165 -4.23 -22.80 -2.81
N PRO A 166 -5.11 -23.52 -2.09
CA PRO A 166 -6.53 -23.52 -2.38
C PRO A 166 -7.16 -22.19 -1.96
N ILE A 167 -8.12 -21.70 -2.74
CA ILE A 167 -8.94 -20.54 -2.35
C ILE A 167 -10.14 -21.03 -1.54
N GLU A 168 -10.27 -20.54 -0.32
CA GLU A 168 -11.50 -20.66 0.45
C GLU A 168 -12.54 -19.71 -0.15
N GLN A 169 -13.29 -20.21 -1.14
CA GLN A 169 -14.50 -19.60 -1.73
C GLN A 169 -14.35 -18.14 -2.20
N ILE A 170 -14.06 -17.92 -3.49
CA ILE A 170 -14.40 -16.62 -4.11
C ILE A 170 -15.92 -16.55 -4.18
N PRO A 171 -16.60 -15.57 -3.52
CA PRO A 171 -18.04 -15.48 -3.54
C PRO A 171 -18.56 -15.34 -4.98
N ALA A 172 -19.12 -16.46 -5.47
CA ALA A 172 -19.91 -16.64 -6.69
C ALA A 172 -19.58 -15.71 -7.86
N VAL A 173 -18.42 -15.89 -8.49
CA VAL A 173 -18.31 -15.63 -9.93
C VAL A 173 -19.25 -16.62 -10.60
N LYS A 174 -20.43 -16.14 -11.03
CA LYS A 174 -21.47 -16.99 -11.63
C LYS A 174 -20.91 -17.67 -12.88
N GLN A 175 -20.63 -18.97 -12.77
CA GLN A 175 -20.49 -20.02 -13.78
C GLN A 175 -20.50 -19.58 -15.27
N SER A 176 -19.55 -18.75 -15.71
CA SER A 176 -19.17 -18.74 -17.13
C SER A 176 -18.36 -20.02 -17.40
N THR A 177 -18.67 -20.70 -18.50
CA THR A 177 -18.10 -21.99 -18.94
C THR A 177 -16.73 -21.85 -19.59
N VAL A 178 -16.06 -20.71 -19.45
CA VAL A 178 -14.73 -20.47 -20.01
C VAL A 178 -13.70 -20.71 -18.91
N SER A 179 -12.67 -21.48 -19.24
CA SER A 179 -11.45 -21.66 -18.46
C SER A 179 -10.71 -20.31 -18.38
N GLU A 180 -11.19 -19.43 -17.49
CA GLU A 180 -10.64 -18.09 -17.30
C GLU A 180 -9.43 -18.18 -16.37
N TYR A 181 -8.25 -18.02 -16.96
CA TYR A 181 -7.01 -17.76 -16.23
C TYR A 181 -6.88 -16.25 -16.04
N ALA A 182 -6.69 -15.82 -14.80
CA ALA A 182 -6.42 -14.41 -14.52
C ALA A 182 -5.05 -14.29 -13.83
N THR A 183 -4.17 -13.50 -14.44
CA THR A 183 -2.83 -13.25 -13.91
C THR A 183 -2.70 -11.78 -13.54
N GLN A 184 -2.35 -11.51 -12.28
CA GLN A 184 -2.15 -10.17 -11.79
C GLN A 184 -0.75 -10.00 -11.23
N LYS A 185 -0.01 -9.01 -11.74
CA LYS A 185 1.36 -8.73 -11.33
C LYS A 185 1.45 -7.44 -10.51
N TYR A 186 2.08 -7.55 -9.35
CA TYR A 186 2.34 -6.46 -8.42
C TYR A 186 3.85 -6.26 -8.21
N LEU A 187 4.25 -5.01 -8.05
CA LEU A 187 5.58 -4.62 -7.60
C LEU A 187 5.44 -3.95 -6.24
N ILE A 188 6.23 -4.38 -5.25
CA ILE A 188 6.27 -3.68 -3.96
C ILE A 188 7.20 -2.47 -4.11
N GLU A 189 6.61 -1.28 -4.19
CA GLU A 189 7.33 -0.02 -4.42
C GLU A 189 7.89 0.55 -3.11
N GLU A 190 7.12 0.49 -2.03
CA GLU A 190 7.51 1.01 -0.72
C GLU A 190 7.18 -0.04 0.37
N CYS A 191 8.02 -0.13 1.39
CA CYS A 191 7.78 -0.96 2.58
C CYS A 191 8.22 -0.25 3.85
N VAL A 192 7.41 -0.34 4.91
CA VAL A 192 7.80 0.06 6.26
C VAL A 192 7.25 -0.91 7.30
N ALA A 193 8.07 -1.26 8.28
CA ALA A 193 7.66 -2.05 9.44
C ALA A 193 7.59 -1.18 10.70
N LEU A 194 6.45 -1.26 11.38
CA LEU A 194 6.24 -0.70 12.71
C LEU A 194 6.35 -1.81 13.74
N SER A 195 7.42 -1.76 14.54
CA SER A 195 7.71 -2.73 15.60
C SER A 195 7.65 -2.05 16.97
N ASN A 196 6.76 -2.52 17.85
CA ASN A 196 6.70 -2.08 19.25
C ASN A 196 6.37 -3.25 20.20
N CYS A 197 6.21 -2.99 21.50
CA CYS A 197 6.01 -4.05 22.49
C CYS A 197 4.69 -4.81 22.40
N ALA A 198 3.71 -4.29 21.65
CA ALA A 198 2.40 -4.89 21.50
C ALA A 198 2.06 -5.29 20.07
N ARG A 199 2.87 -4.87 19.09
CA ARG A 199 2.52 -4.93 17.66
C ARG A 199 3.74 -5.21 16.79
N PHE A 200 3.47 -5.87 15.67
CA PHE A 200 4.35 -5.92 14.53
C PHE A 200 3.48 -5.77 13.28
N GLU A 201 3.62 -4.63 12.61
CA GLU A 201 2.80 -4.26 11.45
C GLU A 201 3.73 -3.93 10.28
N VAL A 202 3.48 -4.50 9.11
CA VAL A 202 4.21 -4.25 7.86
C VAL A 202 3.28 -3.56 6.90
N ILE A 203 3.64 -2.38 6.43
CA ILE A 203 2.86 -1.59 5.48
C ILE A 203 3.56 -1.65 4.12
N LEU A 204 2.82 -2.08 3.11
CA LEU A 204 3.29 -2.27 1.75
C LEU A 204 2.52 -1.35 0.80
N VAL A 205 3.25 -0.75 -0.14
CA VAL A 205 2.67 -0.09 -1.33
C VAL A 205 2.86 -1.03 -2.52
N LEU A 206 1.75 -1.62 -2.99
CA LEU A 206 1.74 -2.49 -4.15
C LEU A 206 1.36 -1.67 -5.38
N LYS A 207 2.26 -1.61 -6.34
CA LYS A 207 2.05 -1.03 -7.67
C LYS A 207 1.65 -2.13 -8.64
N GLU A 208 0.51 -1.98 -9.27
CA GLU A 208 0.06 -2.85 -10.35
C GLU A 208 0.90 -2.59 -11.61
N THR A 209 1.63 -3.60 -12.12
CA THR A 209 2.55 -3.42 -13.26
C THR A 209 1.97 -3.93 -14.58
N THR A 210 1.29 -5.07 -14.55
CA THR A 210 0.77 -5.71 -15.76
C THR A 210 -0.49 -6.48 -15.42
N GLN A 211 -1.59 -6.12 -16.07
CA GLN A 211 -2.76 -6.96 -16.18
C GLN A 211 -2.69 -7.64 -17.55
N GLN A 212 -2.08 -8.83 -17.61
CA GLN A 212 -2.03 -9.59 -18.86
C GLN A 212 -3.35 -10.35 -18.98
N GLN A 213 -4.34 -9.75 -19.64
CA GLN A 213 -5.59 -10.41 -19.97
C GLN A 213 -5.33 -11.38 -21.12
N CYS A 214 -5.42 -12.67 -20.83
CA CYS A 214 -5.34 -13.72 -21.85
C CYS A 214 -6.73 -13.88 -22.47
N SER A 215 -6.89 -13.46 -23.73
CA SER A 215 -8.13 -13.47 -24.54
C SER A 215 -9.22 -12.45 -24.16
N ASP A 216 -9.99 -12.05 -25.18
CA ASP A 216 -10.86 -10.88 -25.19
C ASP A 216 -11.88 -10.84 -24.03
N SER A 217 -11.77 -9.78 -23.21
CA SER A 217 -12.84 -9.12 -22.42
C SER A 217 -13.17 -9.56 -20.98
N VAL A 218 -12.40 -10.44 -20.33
CA VAL A 218 -12.67 -10.70 -18.89
C VAL A 218 -12.05 -9.61 -18.02
N VAL A 219 -12.84 -8.57 -17.75
CA VAL A 219 -12.52 -7.56 -16.73
C VAL A 219 -12.83 -8.17 -15.36
N LEU A 220 -11.79 -8.50 -14.60
CA LEU A 220 -11.95 -8.89 -13.20
C LEU A 220 -12.72 -7.79 -12.45
N PRO A 221 -13.73 -8.16 -11.65
CA PRO A 221 -14.45 -7.18 -10.86
C PRO A 221 -13.49 -6.57 -9.83
N THR A 222 -13.70 -5.30 -9.49
CA THR A 222 -12.76 -4.53 -8.64
C THR A 222 -12.49 -5.17 -7.28
N ASN A 223 -13.47 -5.89 -6.73
CA ASN A 223 -13.32 -6.66 -5.50
C ASN A 223 -12.35 -7.85 -5.65
N ALA A 224 -12.33 -8.54 -6.79
CA ALA A 224 -11.39 -9.62 -7.05
C ALA A 224 -9.95 -9.10 -7.12
N VAL A 225 -9.73 -7.97 -7.79
CA VAL A 225 -8.41 -7.33 -7.85
C VAL A 225 -7.91 -6.95 -6.45
N SER A 226 -8.76 -6.35 -5.62
CA SER A 226 -8.45 -6.01 -4.23
C SER A 226 -8.11 -7.27 -3.40
N MET A 227 -8.88 -8.36 -3.52
CA MET A 227 -8.56 -9.63 -2.84
C MET A 227 -7.23 -10.24 -3.29
N LEU A 228 -6.89 -10.17 -4.58
CA LEU A 228 -5.61 -10.65 -5.09
C LEU A 228 -4.44 -9.81 -4.55
N ALA A 229 -4.61 -8.49 -4.45
CA ALA A 229 -3.61 -7.60 -3.87
C ALA A 229 -3.42 -7.86 -2.36
N GLU A 230 -4.51 -8.06 -1.63
CA GLU A 230 -4.48 -8.44 -0.20
C GLU A 230 -3.76 -9.79 0.00
N THR A 231 -4.04 -10.76 -0.88
CA THR A 231 -3.38 -12.07 -0.88
C THR A 231 -1.88 -11.93 -1.15
N ALA A 232 -1.49 -11.18 -2.18
CA ALA A 232 -0.10 -10.89 -2.51
C ALA A 232 0.64 -10.26 -1.31
N ALA A 233 0.01 -9.27 -0.65
CA ALA A 233 0.58 -8.62 0.53
C ALA A 233 0.77 -9.59 1.71
N ARG A 234 -0.24 -10.39 2.05
CA ARG A 234 -0.17 -11.37 3.15
C ARG A 234 0.92 -12.40 2.93
N PHE A 235 0.96 -13.01 1.75
CA PHE A 235 1.92 -14.06 1.47
C PHE A 235 3.36 -13.53 1.39
N SER A 236 3.55 -12.32 0.87
CA SER A 236 4.85 -11.62 0.89
C SER A 236 5.39 -11.50 2.32
N VAL A 237 4.55 -11.04 3.24
CA VAL A 237 4.92 -10.90 4.67
C VAL A 237 5.12 -12.25 5.34
N ALA A 238 4.24 -13.23 5.06
CA ALA A 238 4.34 -14.57 5.61
C ALA A 238 5.65 -15.27 5.17
N TYR A 239 6.02 -15.18 3.90
CA TYR A 239 7.26 -15.74 3.37
C TYR A 239 8.49 -15.18 4.09
N HIS A 240 8.60 -13.85 4.18
CA HIS A 240 9.76 -13.23 4.83
C HIS A 240 9.79 -13.51 6.33
N LEU A 241 8.65 -13.49 7.03
CA LEU A 241 8.59 -13.84 8.45
C LEU A 241 9.01 -15.28 8.70
N TRP A 242 8.49 -16.22 7.91
CA TRP A 242 8.87 -17.62 7.99
C TRP A 242 10.37 -17.79 7.73
N LYS A 243 10.91 -17.19 6.65
CA LYS A 243 12.34 -17.27 6.31
C LYS A 243 13.23 -16.73 7.42
N GLN A 244 12.92 -15.53 7.93
CA GLN A 244 13.67 -14.93 9.04
C GLN A 244 13.61 -15.78 10.31
N THR A 245 12.48 -16.42 10.57
CA THR A 245 12.32 -17.35 11.70
C THR A 245 13.15 -18.62 11.52
N GLN A 246 13.18 -19.22 10.32
CA GLN A 246 14.03 -20.38 10.05
C GLN A 246 15.51 -20.04 10.18
N ASN A 247 15.93 -18.90 9.65
CA ASN A 247 17.31 -18.41 9.79
C ASN A 247 17.68 -18.14 11.24
N TYR A 248 16.73 -17.65 12.03
CA TYR A 248 16.90 -17.45 13.46
C TYR A 248 17.04 -18.78 14.22
N ARG A 249 16.35 -19.84 13.79
CA ARG A 249 16.50 -21.20 14.34
C ARG A 249 17.84 -21.84 13.97
N SER A 250 18.24 -21.74 12.69
CA SER A 250 19.40 -22.44 12.12
C SER A 250 20.73 -21.76 12.46
N SER A 251 20.74 -20.43 12.52
CA SER A 251 21.85 -19.69 13.11
C SER A 251 21.87 -20.08 14.58
N ASN A 252 22.72 -21.05 14.95
CA ASN A 252 23.01 -21.45 16.32
C ASN A 252 23.25 -20.19 17.13
N ALA A 253 22.17 -19.63 17.70
CA ALA A 253 22.09 -18.20 17.93
C ALA A 253 23.29 -17.83 18.77
N SER A 254 24.16 -16.97 18.22
CA SER A 254 25.36 -16.55 18.93
C SER A 254 24.94 -16.16 20.34
N PHE A 255 25.79 -16.36 21.34
CA PHE A 255 25.45 -16.04 22.73
C PHE A 255 24.83 -14.64 22.86
N LEU A 256 25.29 -13.68 22.04
CA LEU A 256 24.72 -12.34 21.90
C LEU A 256 23.24 -12.33 21.45
N ARG A 257 22.83 -13.17 20.49
CA ARG A 257 21.42 -13.29 20.07
C ARG A 257 20.56 -13.92 21.17
N ARG A 258 21.05 -14.97 21.82
CA ARG A 258 20.30 -15.64 22.93
C ARG A 258 20.10 -14.74 24.14
N THR A 259 21.09 -13.91 24.44
CA THR A 259 21.02 -12.94 25.55
C THR A 259 20.25 -11.67 25.20
N GLY A 260 19.80 -11.50 23.95
CA GLY A 260 19.20 -10.27 23.49
C GLY A 260 20.20 -9.10 23.36
N LEU A 261 21.50 -9.32 23.53
CA LEU A 261 22.52 -8.29 23.37
C LEU A 261 22.80 -7.94 21.90
N ALA A 262 22.70 -8.91 20.99
CA ALA A 262 22.77 -8.64 19.54
C ALA A 262 21.68 -7.67 19.10
N SER A 263 20.54 -7.78 19.77
CA SER A 263 19.42 -6.88 19.64
C SER A 263 19.88 -5.45 19.99
N TRP A 264 20.47 -5.26 21.17
CA TRP A 264 20.92 -3.97 21.66
C TRP A 264 21.95 -3.26 20.78
N LEU A 265 22.78 -4.03 20.06
CA LEU A 265 23.88 -3.51 19.23
C LEU A 265 23.47 -3.12 17.78
N ASP A 266 22.22 -3.36 17.37
CA ASP A 266 21.75 -3.12 15.98
C ASP A 266 22.73 -3.70 14.93
N LEU A 267 23.08 -4.98 15.10
CA LEU A 267 24.08 -5.65 14.26
C LEU A 267 23.57 -5.77 12.81
N PRO A 268 24.43 -5.52 11.80
CA PRO A 268 24.04 -5.47 10.39
C PRO A 268 23.44 -6.79 9.88
N ASP A 269 23.87 -7.93 10.40
CA ASP A 269 23.43 -9.26 9.95
C ASP A 269 22.26 -9.81 10.79
N SER A 270 21.62 -8.96 11.60
CA SER A 270 20.50 -9.37 12.46
C SER A 270 19.26 -9.79 11.67
N VAL A 271 19.08 -9.19 10.49
CA VAL A 271 18.12 -9.61 9.47
C VAL A 271 18.91 -10.27 8.34
N ASP A 272 18.55 -11.50 7.99
CA ASP A 272 19.21 -12.18 6.88
C ASP A 272 18.68 -11.61 5.56
N THR A 273 19.48 -10.77 4.91
CA THR A 273 19.18 -10.23 3.58
C THR A 273 19.64 -11.15 2.47
N ASN A 274 20.37 -12.24 2.76
CA ASN A 274 20.82 -13.13 1.71
C ASN A 274 19.59 -13.82 1.09
N THR A 275 19.44 -13.61 -0.22
CA THR A 275 18.47 -14.35 -1.00
C THR A 275 18.97 -15.79 -1.08
N VAL A 276 18.54 -16.63 -0.13
CA VAL A 276 18.73 -18.07 -0.23
C VAL A 276 18.26 -18.49 -1.63
N SER A 277 19.21 -18.93 -2.45
CA SER A 277 18.94 -19.62 -3.70
C SER A 277 18.22 -20.90 -3.30
N TYR A 278 16.88 -20.88 -3.26
CA TYR A 278 16.13 -22.11 -3.22
C TYR A 278 16.43 -22.80 -4.55
N THR A 279 17.24 -23.85 -4.49
CA THR A 279 17.23 -24.87 -5.54
C THR A 279 15.79 -25.32 -5.61
N THR A 280 15.11 -25.01 -6.72
CA THR A 280 13.75 -25.45 -6.98
C THR A 280 13.66 -26.92 -6.60
N ILE A 281 12.88 -27.27 -5.58
CA ILE A 281 12.69 -28.66 -5.16
C ILE A 281 11.76 -29.27 -6.21
N THR A 282 12.25 -29.41 -7.44
CA THR A 282 11.54 -30.11 -8.51
C THR A 282 11.72 -31.61 -8.26
N GLY A 283 10.78 -32.17 -7.50
CA GLY A 283 10.26 -33.53 -7.67
C GLY A 283 11.13 -34.76 -7.42
N ASN A 284 12.46 -34.68 -7.37
CA ASN A 284 13.32 -35.88 -7.36
C ASN A 284 14.19 -36.05 -6.09
N ALA A 285 13.95 -35.27 -5.04
CA ALA A 285 14.67 -35.45 -3.77
C ALA A 285 14.26 -36.77 -3.10
N THR A 286 15.25 -37.56 -2.69
CA THR A 286 15.06 -38.87 -2.07
C THR A 286 14.24 -38.76 -0.77
N PRO A 287 13.30 -39.69 -0.51
CA PRO A 287 12.34 -39.61 0.60
C PRO A 287 12.92 -39.72 2.03
N GLU A 288 14.24 -39.81 2.20
CA GLU A 288 14.87 -40.05 3.51
C GLU A 288 15.21 -38.76 4.30
N SER A 289 15.00 -37.56 3.74
CA SER A 289 15.11 -36.29 4.49
C SER A 289 13.74 -35.76 4.98
N SER A 290 12.83 -36.69 5.33
CA SER A 290 11.38 -36.49 5.53
C SER A 290 10.95 -35.79 6.83
N LEU A 291 11.86 -35.18 7.59
CA LEU A 291 11.51 -34.43 8.81
C LEU A 291 11.49 -32.91 8.63
N LEU A 292 11.87 -32.39 7.45
CA LEU A 292 11.71 -30.97 7.16
C LEU A 292 10.27 -30.71 6.72
N MET A 293 9.52 -29.99 7.56
CA MET A 293 8.15 -29.58 7.25
C MET A 293 8.11 -28.83 5.91
N ASP A 294 7.06 -29.08 5.13
CA ASP A 294 6.85 -28.39 3.86
C ASP A 294 6.71 -26.87 4.09
N PRO A 295 7.66 -26.06 3.60
CA PRO A 295 7.63 -24.60 3.77
C PRO A 295 6.34 -23.98 3.24
N THR A 296 5.75 -24.59 2.22
CA THR A 296 4.53 -24.14 1.54
C THR A 296 3.34 -24.13 2.50
N GLN A 297 3.22 -25.18 3.31
CA GLN A 297 2.13 -25.31 4.28
C GLN A 297 2.28 -24.30 5.43
N ASP A 298 3.49 -24.09 5.93
CA ASP A 298 3.77 -23.12 7.00
C ASP A 298 3.48 -21.69 6.54
N ILE A 299 3.94 -21.32 5.33
CA ILE A 299 3.71 -20.00 4.75
C ILE A 299 2.21 -19.78 4.51
N THR A 300 1.50 -20.78 3.96
CA THR A 300 0.05 -20.71 3.73
C THR A 300 -0.72 -20.56 5.05
N ASN A 301 -0.36 -21.33 6.07
CA ASN A 301 -1.01 -21.25 7.38
C ASN A 301 -0.74 -19.89 8.04
N LEU A 302 0.49 -19.39 7.95
CA LEU A 302 0.84 -18.07 8.48
C LEU A 302 0.11 -16.96 7.74
N SER A 303 0.05 -17.00 6.40
CA SER A 303 -0.61 -15.96 5.59
C SER A 303 -2.10 -15.84 5.93
N LYS A 304 -2.81 -16.98 6.09
CA LYS A 304 -4.21 -17.02 6.54
C LYS A 304 -4.43 -16.38 7.91
N ARG A 305 -3.42 -16.38 8.78
CA ARG A 305 -3.50 -15.80 10.13
C ARG A 305 -3.09 -14.34 10.24
N LEU A 306 -2.39 -13.81 9.23
CA LEU A 306 -2.03 -12.41 9.21
C LEU A 306 -3.28 -11.55 8.97
N VAL A 307 -3.49 -10.56 9.83
CA VAL A 307 -4.58 -9.58 9.66
C VAL A 307 -4.15 -8.58 8.61
N CYS A 308 -5.00 -8.31 7.61
CA CYS A 308 -4.72 -7.31 6.59
C CYS A 308 -5.76 -6.19 6.66
N ILE A 309 -5.30 -4.95 6.55
CA ILE A 309 -6.13 -3.75 6.39
C ILE A 309 -5.74 -3.13 5.05
N GLU A 310 -6.70 -3.03 4.13
CA GLU A 310 -6.50 -2.40 2.83
C GLU A 310 -7.01 -0.95 2.84
N GLY A 311 -6.28 -0.07 2.15
CA GLY A 311 -6.74 1.26 1.77
C GLY A 311 -6.22 2.41 2.63
N THR A 312 -6.15 3.61 2.02
CA THR A 312 -5.57 4.81 2.64
C THR A 312 -6.28 5.23 3.94
N LEU A 313 -7.62 5.26 3.93
CA LEU A 313 -8.41 5.72 5.06
C LEU A 313 -8.37 4.75 6.26
N PRO A 314 -8.64 3.44 6.12
CA PRO A 314 -8.54 2.50 7.23
C PRO A 314 -7.14 2.44 7.85
N ILE A 315 -6.10 2.40 7.01
CA ILE A 315 -4.70 2.38 7.47
C ILE A 315 -4.34 3.68 8.19
N SER A 316 -4.65 4.84 7.62
CA SER A 316 -4.36 6.13 8.24
C SER A 316 -5.06 6.29 9.59
N LYS A 317 -6.32 5.86 9.68
CA LYS A 317 -7.09 5.85 10.93
C LYS A 317 -6.47 4.90 11.96
N HIS A 318 -6.12 3.69 11.56
CA HIS A 318 -5.47 2.68 12.42
C HIS A 318 -4.15 3.21 13.00
N LEU A 319 -3.25 3.72 12.16
CA LEU A 319 -1.97 4.28 12.59
C LEU A 319 -2.14 5.51 13.49
N SER A 320 -3.12 6.37 13.20
CA SER A 320 -3.40 7.55 14.01
C SER A 320 -3.94 7.19 15.39
N LEU A 321 -4.78 6.15 15.49
CA LEU A 321 -5.22 5.59 16.77
C LEU A 321 -4.04 4.97 17.55
N ILE A 322 -3.11 4.28 16.88
CA ILE A 322 -1.88 3.77 17.51
C ILE A 322 -1.04 4.91 18.05
N ALA A 323 -0.77 5.93 17.23
CA ALA A 323 0.01 7.10 17.60
C ALA A 323 -0.58 7.86 18.79
N GLY A 324 -1.93 7.88 18.88
CA GLY A 324 -2.65 8.44 20.00
C GLY A 324 -2.64 7.58 21.27
N GLY A 325 -2.23 6.31 21.21
CA GLY A 325 -2.37 5.37 22.34
C GLY A 325 -3.82 4.89 22.55
N LEU A 326 -4.66 5.00 21.52
CA LEU A 326 -6.10 4.70 21.54
C LEU A 326 -6.43 3.34 20.91
N ALA A 327 -5.48 2.72 20.19
CA ALA A 327 -5.74 1.49 19.45
C ALA A 327 -5.66 0.20 20.32
N PRO A 328 -6.58 -0.79 20.14
CA PRO A 328 -6.59 -2.08 20.83
C PRO A 328 -5.29 -2.86 20.71
N ARG A 329 -4.71 -3.32 21.82
CA ARG A 329 -3.40 -4.01 21.81
C ARG A 329 -3.57 -5.47 21.40
N PRO A 330 -3.03 -5.92 20.25
CA PRO A 330 -3.23 -7.30 19.78
C PRO A 330 -2.83 -8.33 20.83
N ASN A 331 -1.67 -8.15 21.48
CA ASN A 331 -1.19 -9.09 22.51
C ASN A 331 -2.03 -9.15 23.80
N ARG A 332 -3.08 -8.32 23.96
CA ARG A 332 -3.98 -8.30 25.12
C ARG A 332 -5.41 -7.92 24.70
N PRO A 333 -6.09 -8.77 23.90
CA PRO A 333 -7.37 -8.41 23.31
C PRO A 333 -8.48 -8.23 24.37
N ALA A 334 -8.38 -8.95 25.49
CA ALA A 334 -9.35 -8.88 26.60
C ALA A 334 -9.19 -7.65 27.50
N ARG A 335 -8.17 -6.81 27.28
CA ARG A 335 -7.92 -5.64 28.13
C ARG A 335 -8.29 -4.36 27.41
N ASP A 336 -9.25 -3.64 27.98
CA ASP A 336 -9.66 -2.33 27.49
C ASP A 336 -8.48 -1.35 27.42
N VAL A 337 -8.48 -0.55 26.35
CA VAL A 337 -7.49 0.51 26.14
C VAL A 337 -7.92 1.72 26.94
N ILE A 338 -7.23 1.97 28.05
CA ILE A 338 -7.43 3.18 28.84
C ILE A 338 -6.53 4.27 28.23
N PHE A 339 -7.12 5.35 27.73
CA PHE A 339 -6.39 6.49 27.18
C PHE A 339 -5.63 7.24 28.29
N ARG A 340 -4.29 7.31 28.18
CA ARG A 340 -3.42 7.98 29.15
C ARG A 340 -2.43 8.91 28.44
N PRO A 341 -2.86 10.09 27.99
CA PRO A 341 -2.03 10.98 27.18
C PRO A 341 -0.76 11.47 27.88
N TYR A 342 -0.74 11.48 29.21
CA TYR A 342 0.41 11.87 30.04
C TYR A 342 1.28 10.68 30.50
N SER A 343 0.92 9.44 30.16
CA SER A 343 1.73 8.28 30.50
C SER A 343 2.98 8.23 29.63
N SER A 344 4.16 8.08 30.25
CA SER A 344 5.43 7.89 29.55
C SER A 344 5.40 6.67 28.62
N ARG A 345 4.67 5.62 28.99
CA ARG A 345 4.49 4.41 28.18
C ARG A 345 3.76 4.71 26.88
N ASP A 346 2.68 5.49 26.94
CA ASP A 346 1.93 5.89 25.74
C ASP A 346 2.70 6.97 24.97
N ALA A 347 3.53 7.79 25.64
CA ALA A 347 4.43 8.73 24.97
C ALA A 347 5.44 8.03 24.05
N HIS A 348 5.90 6.83 24.43
CA HIS A 348 6.93 6.08 23.71
C HIS A 348 6.51 5.69 22.28
N ILE A 349 5.22 5.47 21.99
CA ILE A 349 4.77 5.12 20.63
C ILE A 349 5.07 6.22 19.62
N LEU A 350 4.99 7.50 20.03
CA LEU A 350 5.32 8.63 19.15
C LEU A 350 6.81 8.66 18.81
N LEU A 351 7.67 8.32 19.78
CA LEU A 351 9.11 8.26 19.56
C LEU A 351 9.46 7.12 18.59
N GLN A 352 8.79 5.97 18.74
CA GLN A 352 8.95 4.83 17.84
C GLN A 352 8.53 5.19 16.41
N LEU A 353 7.34 5.78 16.24
CA LEU A 353 6.87 6.27 14.95
C LEU A 353 7.79 7.33 14.34
N LYS A 354 8.32 8.26 15.15
CA LYS A 354 9.24 9.30 14.69
C LYS A 354 10.51 8.69 14.10
N ARG A 355 11.13 7.74 14.79
CA ARG A 355 12.32 7.05 14.29
C ARG A 355 12.00 6.18 13.06
N THR A 356 10.82 5.57 12.99
CA THR A 356 10.36 4.89 11.76
C THR A 356 10.29 5.87 10.58
N VAL A 357 9.79 7.10 10.78
CA VAL A 357 9.82 8.16 9.75
C VAL A 357 11.25 8.53 9.35
N GLU A 358 12.18 8.62 10.30
CA GLU A 358 13.59 8.88 10.02
C GLU A 358 14.19 7.78 9.14
N VAL A 359 13.90 6.50 9.43
CA VAL A 359 14.36 5.36 8.59
C VAL A 359 13.83 5.46 7.17
N VAL A 360 12.52 5.73 7.00
CA VAL A 360 11.90 5.90 5.68
C VAL A 360 12.52 7.08 4.93
N SER A 361 12.75 8.20 5.61
CA SER A 361 13.34 9.40 4.99
C SER A 361 14.76 9.17 4.49
N ILE A 362 15.54 8.29 5.14
CA ILE A 362 16.90 7.95 4.67
C ILE A 362 16.84 7.03 3.45
N LEU A 363 15.87 6.10 3.41
CA LEU A 363 15.67 5.21 2.27
C LEU A 363 15.32 6.00 1.00
N ASP A 364 14.44 6.99 1.13
CA ASP A 364 14.05 7.87 0.01
C ASP A 364 15.26 8.61 -0.57
N GLY A 365 16.18 9.10 0.27
CA GLY A 365 17.36 9.85 -0.17
C GLY A 365 18.42 9.03 -0.91
N GLN A 366 18.51 7.71 -0.68
CA GLN A 366 19.49 6.86 -1.36
C GLN A 366 19.09 6.49 -2.79
N SER A 367 17.79 6.43 -3.08
CA SER A 367 17.29 6.14 -4.43
C SER A 367 17.67 7.23 -5.43
N GLU A 368 17.66 8.50 -5.01
CA GLU A 368 17.95 9.63 -5.89
C GLU A 368 19.45 9.76 -6.26
N THR A 369 20.36 9.37 -5.36
CA THR A 369 21.80 9.54 -5.58
C THR A 369 22.39 8.61 -6.64
N SER A 370 21.75 7.47 -6.91
CA SER A 370 22.28 6.48 -7.88
C SER A 370 21.86 6.76 -9.32
N ALA A 371 20.89 7.65 -9.55
CA ALA A 371 20.29 7.89 -10.88
C ALA A 371 20.75 9.18 -11.56
N MET A 372 21.55 10.03 -10.90
CA MET A 372 21.97 11.32 -11.45
C MET A 372 23.47 11.39 -11.73
N GLY A 373 23.81 11.33 -13.02
CA GLY A 373 25.06 11.90 -13.54
C GLY A 373 25.19 13.40 -13.17
N GLU A 374 26.45 13.83 -13.04
CA GLU A 374 26.96 14.98 -12.29
C GLU A 374 26.35 16.40 -12.49
N HIS A 375 25.36 16.63 -13.37
CA HIS A 375 25.03 18.00 -13.80
C HIS A 375 23.54 18.42 -13.81
N GLY A 376 22.65 17.71 -13.12
CA GLY A 376 21.22 18.08 -13.04
C GLY A 376 20.83 18.84 -11.76
N LYS A 377 20.35 20.09 -11.88
CA LYS A 377 19.85 20.93 -10.77
C LYS A 377 18.79 20.21 -9.90
N ARG A 378 19.04 20.18 -8.59
CA ARG A 378 18.24 19.59 -7.49
C ARG A 378 16.89 20.30 -7.20
N ASN A 379 16.06 20.52 -8.21
CA ASN A 379 14.77 21.20 -8.05
C ASN A 379 13.55 20.28 -8.20
N ALA A 380 13.72 18.97 -8.38
CA ALA A 380 12.61 18.06 -8.18
C ALA A 380 12.34 18.00 -6.66
N PRO A 381 11.15 18.40 -6.19
CA PRO A 381 10.80 18.25 -4.78
C PRO A 381 10.84 16.75 -4.46
N GLY A 382 11.92 16.32 -3.81
CA GLY A 382 12.19 14.92 -3.46
C GLY A 382 10.91 14.27 -2.96
N GLY A 383 10.46 13.27 -3.71
CA GLY A 383 9.13 12.71 -3.62
C GLY A 383 8.85 12.28 -2.18
N ARG A 384 7.87 12.92 -1.53
CA ARG A 384 7.39 12.44 -0.23
C ARG A 384 6.71 11.09 -0.48
N GLY A 385 7.39 9.99 -0.18
CA GLY A 385 6.83 8.64 -0.32
C GLY A 385 5.47 8.52 0.39
N ARG A 386 4.59 7.65 -0.13
CA ARG A 386 3.25 7.44 0.42
C ARG A 386 3.31 7.03 1.88
N LEU A 387 4.25 6.15 2.22
CA LEU A 387 4.45 5.68 3.59
C LEU A 387 4.90 6.82 4.51
N LYS A 388 5.74 7.74 4.02
CA LYS A 388 6.13 8.92 4.80
C LYS A 388 4.93 9.83 5.09
N ILE A 389 4.06 10.06 4.10
CA ILE A 389 2.83 10.85 4.30
C ILE A 389 1.93 10.20 5.36
N LEU A 390 1.74 8.88 5.30
CA LEU A 390 0.96 8.12 6.29
C LEU A 390 1.50 8.27 7.70
N LEU A 391 2.82 8.07 7.87
CA LEU A 391 3.46 8.15 9.17
C LEU A 391 3.50 9.58 9.73
N ASP A 392 3.73 10.58 8.88
CA ASP A 392 3.64 12.00 9.28
C ASP A 392 2.21 12.35 9.73
N GLY A 393 1.19 11.83 9.04
CA GLY A 393 -0.22 11.97 9.43
C GLY A 393 -0.51 11.36 10.80
N ALA A 394 -0.04 10.13 11.04
CA ALA A 394 -0.18 9.46 12.33
C ALA A 394 0.55 10.22 13.46
N LEU A 395 1.77 10.71 13.22
CA LEU A 395 2.50 11.55 14.17
C LEU A 395 1.78 12.85 14.48
N SER A 396 1.19 13.49 13.47
CA SER A 396 0.38 14.69 13.65
C SER A 396 -0.84 14.41 14.52
N ALA A 397 -1.55 13.30 14.28
CA ALA A 397 -2.69 12.87 15.09
C ALA A 397 -2.27 12.64 16.55
N GLY A 398 -1.21 11.85 16.78
CA GLY A 398 -0.75 11.54 18.13
C GLY A 398 -0.23 12.77 18.91
N LYS A 399 0.31 13.79 18.23
CA LYS A 399 0.60 15.09 18.83
C LYS A 399 -0.67 15.88 19.16
N ALA A 400 -1.63 15.89 18.23
CA ALA A 400 -2.87 16.65 18.38
C ALA A 400 -3.70 16.16 19.57
N VAL A 401 -3.85 14.84 19.74
CA VAL A 401 -4.61 14.25 20.87
C VAL A 401 -3.99 14.50 22.25
N ARG A 402 -2.74 14.98 22.30
CA ARG A 402 -2.02 15.33 23.55
C ARG A 402 -1.91 16.83 23.76
N ASN A 403 -2.46 17.63 22.86
CA ASN A 403 -2.40 19.08 22.94
C ASN A 403 -3.68 19.61 23.60
N GLU A 404 -3.55 20.21 24.78
CA GLU A 404 -4.67 20.77 25.55
C GLU A 404 -5.42 21.88 24.80
N ASN A 405 -4.80 22.53 23.82
CA ASN A 405 -5.46 23.56 23.01
C ASN A 405 -6.35 22.95 21.92
N ILE A 406 -6.09 21.70 21.51
CA ILE A 406 -6.87 21.00 20.48
C ILE A 406 -7.92 20.10 21.13
N VAL A 407 -7.54 19.40 22.20
CA VAL A 407 -8.42 18.51 22.97
C VAL A 407 -8.46 18.98 24.43
N PRO A 408 -9.22 20.03 24.76
CA PRO A 408 -9.24 20.60 26.10
C PRO A 408 -9.70 19.61 27.19
N GLU A 409 -10.48 18.60 26.83
CA GLU A 409 -10.97 17.55 27.74
C GLU A 409 -9.83 16.75 28.37
N ILE A 410 -8.65 16.67 27.75
CA ILE A 410 -7.50 15.94 28.32
C ILE A 410 -7.00 16.54 29.64
N ARG A 411 -7.31 17.81 29.93
CA ARG A 411 -6.96 18.45 31.22
C ARG A 411 -7.56 17.70 32.41
N GLN A 412 -8.73 17.07 32.23
CA GLN A 412 -9.38 16.25 33.26
C GLN A 412 -8.55 15.02 33.62
N LEU A 413 -7.68 14.53 32.72
CA LEU A 413 -6.81 13.39 32.98
C LEU A 413 -5.49 13.78 33.68
N LYS A 414 -5.21 15.07 33.84
CA LYS A 414 -3.94 15.57 34.38
C LYS A 414 -3.76 15.28 35.86
N GLU A 415 -4.87 15.26 36.61
CA GLU A 415 -4.87 14.95 38.06
C GLU A 415 -4.40 13.52 38.37
N PHE A 416 -4.54 12.59 37.41
CA PHE A 416 -4.08 11.22 37.56
C PHE A 416 -2.58 11.05 37.24
N GLY A 417 -1.91 12.07 36.69
CA GLY A 417 -0.46 12.05 36.45
C GLY A 417 0.02 10.93 35.52
N SER A 418 1.30 10.56 35.65
CA SER A 418 1.94 9.49 34.86
C SER A 418 1.51 8.08 35.26
N ASP A 419 1.26 7.88 36.56
CA ASP A 419 1.13 6.56 37.18
C ASP A 419 -0.31 6.25 37.64
N GLY A 420 -1.17 7.26 37.76
CA GLY A 420 -2.56 7.06 38.09
C GLY A 420 -3.36 6.41 36.95
N THR A 421 -4.37 5.65 37.34
CA THR A 421 -5.36 5.10 36.40
C THR A 421 -6.62 5.95 36.50
N PRO A 422 -7.00 6.71 35.46
CA PRO A 422 -8.24 7.46 35.50
C PRO A 422 -9.45 6.52 35.56
N PRO A 423 -10.59 6.97 36.12
CA PRO A 423 -11.86 6.25 36.03
C PRO A 423 -12.18 5.95 34.56
N ILE A 424 -12.60 4.71 34.28
CA ILE A 424 -12.81 4.23 32.91
C ILE A 424 -13.82 5.10 32.15
N GLY A 425 -14.91 5.52 32.80
CA GLY A 425 -15.91 6.41 32.20
C GLY A 425 -15.31 7.74 31.74
N LEU A 426 -14.47 8.36 32.58
CA LEU A 426 -13.79 9.61 32.23
C LEU A 426 -12.79 9.39 31.09
N ALA A 427 -11.99 8.32 31.16
CA ALA A 427 -11.01 8.00 30.12
C ALA A 427 -11.67 7.78 28.75
N ASN A 428 -12.85 7.14 28.71
CA ASN A 428 -13.61 6.91 27.48
C ASN A 428 -14.15 8.22 26.89
N VAL A 429 -14.75 9.09 27.72
CA VAL A 429 -15.25 10.41 27.27
C VAL A 429 -14.12 11.24 26.66
N VAL A 430 -12.95 11.26 27.32
CA VAL A 430 -11.78 12.00 26.82
C VAL A 430 -11.19 11.34 25.57
N ALA A 431 -11.20 10.01 25.49
CA ALA A 431 -10.75 9.27 24.30
C ALA A 431 -11.62 9.59 23.07
N GLU A 432 -12.94 9.65 23.23
CA GLU A 432 -13.87 10.04 22.15
C GLU A 432 -13.62 11.46 21.68
N ALA A 433 -13.41 12.41 22.61
CA ALA A 433 -13.03 13.78 22.28
C ALA A 433 -11.71 13.83 21.51
N ALA A 434 -10.70 13.07 21.95
CA ALA A 434 -9.41 12.95 21.27
C ALA A 434 -9.56 12.39 19.84
N ILE A 435 -10.39 11.37 19.64
CA ILE A 435 -10.66 10.81 18.31
C ILE A 435 -11.31 11.88 17.42
N ARG A 436 -12.34 12.55 17.92
CA ARG A 436 -13.11 13.54 17.16
C ARG A 436 -12.28 14.77 16.78
N LEU A 437 -11.55 15.34 17.74
CA LEU A 437 -10.88 16.64 17.59
C LEU A 437 -9.42 16.51 17.12
N GLY A 438 -8.74 15.40 17.43
CA GLY A 438 -7.34 15.18 17.07
C GLY A 438 -7.14 14.17 15.94
N VAL A 439 -7.72 12.97 16.06
CA VAL A 439 -7.48 11.87 15.10
C VAL A 439 -8.16 12.13 13.76
N ASN A 440 -9.48 12.36 13.74
CA ASN A 440 -10.23 12.47 12.49
C ASN A 440 -9.70 13.58 11.55
N PRO A 441 -9.44 14.83 12.03
CA PRO A 441 -8.91 15.88 11.15
C PRO A 441 -7.52 15.57 10.59
N ALA A 442 -6.67 14.91 11.38
CA ALA A 442 -5.34 14.48 10.93
C ALA A 442 -5.42 13.37 9.87
N VAL A 443 -6.35 12.42 10.03
CA VAL A 443 -6.63 11.36 9.05
C VAL A 443 -7.16 11.95 7.74
N GLU A 444 -8.13 12.87 7.81
CA GLU A 444 -8.67 13.56 6.63
C GLU A 444 -7.59 14.29 5.83
N ASN A 445 -6.74 15.07 6.53
CA ASN A 445 -5.60 15.75 5.91
C ASN A 445 -4.60 14.75 5.29
N CYS A 446 -4.29 13.66 6.00
CA CYS A 446 -3.41 12.61 5.50
C CYS A 446 -3.95 11.98 4.21
N VAL A 447 -5.23 11.59 4.19
CA VAL A 447 -5.90 11.00 3.02
C VAL A 447 -5.95 12.00 1.87
N ALA A 448 -6.24 13.27 2.12
CA ALA A 448 -6.21 14.32 1.11
C ALA A 448 -4.82 14.47 0.47
N ARG A 449 -3.75 14.41 1.28
CA ARG A 449 -2.37 14.47 0.78
C ARG A 449 -1.99 13.24 -0.08
N LEU A 450 -2.45 12.04 0.30
CA LEU A 450 -2.22 10.83 -0.50
C LEU A 450 -2.95 10.88 -1.84
N LYS A 451 -4.23 11.31 -1.83
CA LYS A 451 -4.99 11.54 -3.07
C LYS A 451 -4.33 12.57 -3.98
N ALA A 452 -3.82 13.66 -3.40
CA ALA A 452 -3.08 14.68 -4.14
C ALA A 452 -1.78 14.12 -4.76
N LEU A 453 -1.09 13.20 -4.08
CA LEU A 453 0.10 12.54 -4.61
C LEU A 453 -0.25 11.62 -5.80
N GLU A 454 -1.33 10.83 -5.69
CA GLU A 454 -1.83 10.01 -6.80
C GLU A 454 -2.24 10.85 -8.00
N ALA A 455 -2.88 12.00 -7.76
CA ALA A 455 -3.20 12.97 -8.79
C ALA A 455 -1.96 13.65 -9.40
N SER A 456 -0.86 13.77 -8.64
CA SER A 456 0.36 14.45 -9.11
C SER A 456 0.93 13.80 -10.37
N ASN A 457 0.91 12.47 -10.48
CA ASN A 457 1.37 11.76 -11.68
C ASN A 457 0.49 12.09 -12.89
N LYS A 458 -0.83 12.12 -12.69
CA LYS A 458 -1.80 12.49 -13.72
C LYS A 458 -1.64 13.95 -14.15
N ILE A 459 -1.37 14.86 -13.21
CA ILE A 459 -1.11 16.27 -13.49
C ILE A 459 0.19 16.43 -14.28
N SER A 460 1.27 15.74 -13.90
CA SER A 460 2.53 15.76 -14.64
C SER A 460 2.35 15.25 -16.07
N LEU A 461 1.60 14.16 -16.24
CA LEU A 461 1.26 13.63 -17.57
C LEU A 461 0.44 14.63 -18.39
N LEU A 462 -0.60 15.23 -17.80
CA LEU A 462 -1.43 16.24 -18.47
C LEU A 462 -0.57 17.43 -18.93
N ARG A 463 0.29 17.95 -18.06
CA ARG A 463 1.21 19.06 -18.37
C ARG A 463 2.17 18.68 -19.50
N GLN A 464 2.81 17.51 -19.41
CA GLN A 464 3.71 17.01 -20.44
C GLN A 464 3.02 16.92 -21.82
N ARG A 465 1.78 16.45 -21.85
CA ARG A 465 1.00 16.36 -23.10
C ARG A 465 0.68 17.73 -23.68
N VAL A 466 0.24 18.67 -22.85
CA VAL A 466 -0.03 20.05 -23.29
C VAL A 466 1.26 20.75 -23.74
N ASP A 467 2.38 20.55 -23.03
CA ASP A 467 3.69 21.06 -23.42
C ASP A 467 4.16 20.48 -24.77
N SER A 468 3.84 19.21 -25.06
CA SER A 468 4.08 18.60 -26.38
C SER A 468 3.25 19.29 -27.46
N VAL A 469 1.99 19.64 -27.18
CA VAL A 469 1.13 20.37 -28.14
C VAL A 469 1.74 21.74 -28.44
N VAL A 470 2.11 22.50 -27.42
CA VAL A 470 2.80 23.79 -27.58
C VAL A 470 4.10 23.64 -28.38
N SER A 471 4.86 22.57 -28.14
CA SER A 471 6.10 22.27 -28.88
C SER A 471 5.84 21.93 -30.35
N CYS A 472 4.75 21.21 -30.66
CA CYS A 472 4.37 20.91 -32.05
C CYS A 472 3.95 22.18 -32.80
N LEU A 473 3.14 23.05 -32.19
CA LEU A 473 2.73 24.31 -32.81
C LEU A 473 3.93 25.21 -33.16
N ASN A 474 4.94 25.25 -32.29
CA ASN A 474 6.18 25.98 -32.56
C ASN A 474 7.01 25.39 -33.71
N LYS A 475 6.94 24.06 -33.96
CA LYS A 475 7.70 23.40 -35.04
C LYS A 475 7.06 23.65 -36.41
N ASP A 476 5.73 23.69 -36.48
CA ASP A 476 5.01 23.90 -37.75
C ASP A 476 5.39 25.26 -38.40
N GLU A 477 5.70 26.30 -37.60
CA GLU A 477 6.17 27.59 -38.11
C GLU A 477 7.57 27.50 -38.73
N THR A 478 8.49 26.78 -38.07
CA THR A 478 9.89 26.70 -38.49
C THR A 478 10.08 26.07 -39.86
N LEU A 479 9.16 25.19 -40.26
CA LEU A 479 9.17 24.58 -41.60
C LEU A 479 8.73 25.56 -42.70
N SER A 480 7.97 26.61 -42.36
CA SER A 480 7.55 27.63 -43.33
C SER A 480 8.57 28.77 -43.48
N ALA A 481 9.35 29.06 -42.44
CA ALA A 481 10.12 30.30 -42.31
C ALA A 481 11.57 30.23 -42.84
N HIS A 482 11.94 29.23 -43.64
CA HIS A 482 13.32 28.99 -44.12
C HIS A 482 13.93 30.10 -45.04
N LYS A 483 13.40 31.33 -45.08
CA LYS A 483 13.82 32.39 -46.00
C LYS A 483 14.24 33.74 -45.39
N SER A 484 14.21 33.99 -44.08
CA SER A 484 14.68 35.29 -43.54
C SER A 484 15.26 35.24 -42.12
N SER A 485 16.45 35.81 -41.94
CA SER A 485 17.22 35.79 -40.68
C SER A 485 16.71 36.76 -39.60
N GLU A 486 15.76 37.63 -39.90
CA GLU A 486 15.27 38.67 -38.98
C GLU A 486 14.12 38.21 -38.05
N MET A 487 13.60 36.97 -38.20
CA MET A 487 12.40 36.53 -37.45
C MET A 487 12.65 35.97 -36.03
N SER A 488 13.89 35.79 -35.57
CA SER A 488 14.16 35.02 -34.34
C SER A 488 13.57 35.60 -33.05
N HIS A 489 13.58 36.93 -32.89
CA HIS A 489 13.02 37.59 -31.69
C HIS A 489 11.51 37.40 -31.59
N THR A 490 10.80 37.54 -32.70
CA THR A 490 9.33 37.42 -32.72
C THR A 490 8.84 36.01 -32.39
N GLN A 491 9.62 34.97 -32.69
CA GLN A 491 9.26 33.58 -32.34
C GLN A 491 9.29 33.35 -30.83
N SER A 492 10.26 33.97 -30.15
CA SER A 492 10.40 33.84 -28.71
C SER A 492 9.18 34.41 -27.98
N ASP A 493 8.66 35.54 -28.44
CA ASP A 493 7.50 36.20 -27.84
C ASP A 493 6.22 35.39 -28.04
N ILE A 494 5.99 34.86 -29.25
CA ILE A 494 4.85 33.96 -29.54
C ILE A 494 4.90 32.73 -28.64
N ASN A 495 6.07 32.11 -28.49
CA ASN A 495 6.23 30.94 -27.64
C ASN A 495 5.97 31.26 -26.16
N ALA A 496 6.42 32.43 -25.68
CA ALA A 496 6.12 32.89 -24.32
C ALA A 496 4.62 33.10 -24.09
N GLU A 497 3.91 33.70 -25.04
CA GLU A 497 2.46 33.88 -24.97
C GLU A 497 1.69 32.55 -25.05
N LEU A 498 2.09 31.63 -25.93
CA LEU A 498 1.49 30.30 -26.02
C LEU A 498 1.65 29.52 -24.71
N LYS A 499 2.84 29.54 -24.11
CA LYS A 499 3.08 28.90 -22.81
C LYS A 499 2.25 29.54 -21.70
N LYS A 500 2.09 30.86 -21.73
CA LYS A 500 1.22 31.56 -20.78
C LYS A 500 -0.23 31.08 -20.91
N MET A 501 -0.77 31.06 -22.13
CA MET A 501 -2.13 30.58 -22.41
C MET A 501 -2.31 29.12 -22.00
N ALA A 502 -1.34 28.25 -22.32
CA ALA A 502 -1.37 26.85 -21.92
C ALA A 502 -1.44 26.67 -20.39
N ASN A 503 -0.67 27.46 -19.64
CA ASN A 503 -0.71 27.44 -18.17
C ASN A 503 -2.06 27.91 -17.60
N GLU A 504 -2.70 28.90 -18.22
CA GLU A 504 -4.04 29.37 -17.84
C GLU A 504 -5.08 28.26 -18.08
N LEU A 505 -5.06 27.63 -19.26
CA LEU A 505 -5.95 26.52 -19.62
C LEU A 505 -5.75 25.27 -18.76
N LEU A 506 -4.52 25.02 -18.29
CA LEU A 506 -4.19 23.89 -17.41
C LEU A 506 -4.68 24.08 -15.98
N HIS A 507 -5.02 25.31 -15.55
CA HIS A 507 -5.31 25.59 -14.14
C HIS A 507 -6.53 24.82 -13.62
N ALA A 508 -7.69 24.99 -14.24
CA ALA A 508 -8.93 24.34 -13.80
C ALA A 508 -8.85 22.80 -13.87
N PRO A 509 -8.38 22.16 -14.97
CA PRO A 509 -8.16 20.72 -15.01
C PRO A 509 -7.20 20.21 -13.94
N THR A 510 -6.15 20.97 -13.62
CA THR A 510 -5.23 20.59 -12.54
C THR A 510 -5.94 20.57 -11.18
N VAL A 511 -6.83 21.53 -10.91
CA VAL A 511 -7.61 21.57 -9.66
C VAL A 511 -8.55 20.37 -9.57
N HIS A 512 -9.33 20.10 -10.61
CA HIS A 512 -10.24 18.96 -10.66
C HIS A 512 -9.50 17.60 -10.57
N LEU A 513 -8.31 17.49 -11.18
CA LEU A 513 -7.46 16.30 -11.03
C LEU A 513 -7.02 16.08 -9.58
N ARG A 514 -6.65 17.15 -8.85
CA ARG A 514 -6.30 17.04 -7.41
C ARG A 514 -7.47 16.58 -6.56
N GLN A 515 -8.70 16.94 -6.95
CA GLN A 515 -9.93 16.52 -6.30
C GLN A 515 -10.35 15.10 -6.68
N GLY A 516 -9.74 14.52 -7.72
CA GLY A 516 -10.08 13.20 -8.24
C GLY A 516 -11.36 13.20 -9.08
N GLU A 517 -11.77 14.36 -9.60
CA GLU A 517 -13.01 14.54 -10.37
C GLU A 517 -12.85 14.19 -11.86
N ILE A 518 -11.62 14.12 -12.36
CA ILE A 518 -11.31 13.80 -13.76
C ILE A 518 -10.83 12.35 -13.89
N SER A 519 -11.56 11.57 -14.69
CA SER A 519 -11.17 10.24 -15.15
C SER A 519 -10.08 10.31 -16.24
N GLU A 520 -9.43 9.18 -16.52
CA GLU A 520 -8.43 9.12 -17.60
C GLU A 520 -9.03 9.38 -18.98
N VAL A 521 -10.27 8.95 -19.21
CA VAL A 521 -10.98 9.18 -20.47
C VAL A 521 -11.26 10.67 -20.66
N GLU A 522 -11.72 11.36 -19.61
CA GLU A 522 -11.94 12.81 -19.64
C GLU A 522 -10.64 13.59 -19.81
N MET A 523 -9.51 13.06 -19.31
CA MET A 523 -8.20 13.69 -19.50
C MET A 523 -7.84 13.82 -20.98
N GLU A 524 -8.17 12.81 -21.80
CA GLU A 524 -7.97 12.87 -23.26
C GLU A 524 -8.82 13.98 -23.88
N THR A 525 -10.10 14.04 -23.52
CA THR A 525 -11.01 15.08 -24.00
C THR A 525 -10.54 16.49 -23.59
N ILE A 526 -10.01 16.64 -22.38
CA ILE A 526 -9.44 17.90 -21.90
C ILE A 526 -8.22 18.28 -22.73
N VAL A 527 -7.30 17.35 -22.99
CA VAL A 527 -6.11 17.63 -23.82
C VAL A 527 -6.53 18.09 -25.22
N GLN A 528 -7.50 17.42 -25.85
CA GLN A 528 -8.01 17.80 -27.17
C GLN A 528 -8.69 19.18 -27.17
N CYS A 529 -9.43 19.50 -26.11
CA CYS A 529 -10.04 20.82 -25.94
C CYS A 529 -8.99 21.92 -25.79
N ILE A 530 -7.98 21.70 -24.93
CA ILE A 530 -6.85 22.63 -24.76
C ILE A 530 -6.08 22.80 -26.07
N GLU A 531 -5.80 21.70 -26.78
CA GLU A 531 -5.13 21.74 -28.08
C GLU A 531 -5.90 22.57 -29.11
N SER A 532 -7.22 22.41 -29.18
CA SER A 532 -8.07 23.18 -30.10
C SER A 532 -8.03 24.67 -29.79
N GLN A 533 -8.12 25.04 -28.51
CA GLN A 533 -8.04 26.44 -28.08
C GLN A 533 -6.65 27.04 -28.32
N LEU A 534 -5.57 26.29 -28.08
CA LEU A 534 -4.20 26.74 -28.36
C LEU A 534 -3.98 26.94 -29.86
N LYS A 535 -4.50 26.05 -30.71
CA LYS A 535 -4.44 26.19 -32.18
C LYS A 535 -5.15 27.45 -32.66
N GLU A 536 -6.34 27.73 -32.11
CA GLU A 536 -7.10 28.94 -32.46
C GLU A 536 -6.36 30.22 -32.00
N TYR A 537 -5.90 30.24 -30.75
CA TYR A 537 -5.13 31.35 -30.19
C TYR A 537 -3.85 31.62 -31.01
N TYR A 538 -3.12 30.56 -31.37
CA TYR A 538 -1.92 30.63 -32.19
C TYR A 538 -2.18 31.25 -33.57
N ARG A 539 -3.27 30.86 -34.25
CA ARG A 539 -3.68 31.49 -35.52
C ARG A 539 -3.95 32.97 -35.35
N GLY A 540 -4.61 33.36 -34.25
CA GLY A 540 -4.85 34.76 -33.92
C GLY A 540 -3.55 35.58 -33.74
N LEU A 541 -2.54 35.00 -33.08
CA LEU A 541 -1.22 35.63 -32.94
C LEU A 541 -0.52 35.83 -34.27
N ILE A 542 -0.57 34.83 -35.17
CA ILE A 542 0.02 34.94 -36.52
C ILE A 542 -0.66 36.07 -37.31
N LEU A 543 -1.99 36.10 -37.35
CA LEU A 543 -2.72 37.14 -38.09
C LEU A 543 -2.46 38.55 -37.54
N LYS A 544 -2.36 38.69 -36.20
CA LYS A 544 -2.03 39.97 -35.56
C LYS A 544 -0.62 40.45 -35.92
N LYS A 545 0.29 39.52 -36.18
CA LYS A 545 1.66 39.83 -36.60
C LYS A 545 1.75 40.17 -38.08
N GLU A 546 0.95 39.56 -38.95
CA GLU A 546 0.90 39.90 -40.39
C GLU A 546 0.29 41.29 -40.66
N THR A 547 -0.48 41.82 -39.70
CA THR A 547 -1.16 43.11 -39.82
C THR A 547 -0.39 44.30 -39.21
N LEU A 548 0.65 44.02 -38.42
CA LEU A 548 1.59 45.00 -37.87
C LEU A 548 2.82 45.09 -38.76
#